data_AF-A0A356V274-F1
#
_entry.id   AF-A0A356V274-F1
#
_cell.length_a   1.000
_cell.length_b   1.000
_cell.length_c   1.000
_cell.angle_alpha   90.00
_cell.angle_beta   90.00
_cell.angle_gamma   90.00
#
_symmetry.space_group_name_H-M   'P 1'
#
loop_
_entity.id
_entity.type
_entity.pdbx_description
1 polymer ?
#
loop_
_entity_poly.entity_id
_entity_poly.type
_entity_poly.pdbx_seq_one_letter_code
_entity_poly.pdbx_strand_id
1 'polypeptide(L)'
;MPSVMLPSANVDTNAIVALIALVAAVFTFVEYYSKYPSLVEFRDAPPFNRVRFASLLFTVFLLCTIFQGQFAPTTLTKFVGAIGALIGHVIDFPFSPVNLVVNMLPEHASAKSVNLIRAAAGISYLISLLTLAAFLVLLRLQGWPSADTPFNVWVNLPTFDPSTGSDVVARLRRDGYVNIILGFTLPFLLPLAIGSASRLFTPIALDYPQTMVWTMTIWAFLPVSLFMRGIAMRRIASMVQEKRKRTAALAERKGFSLA
;
A
#
# COMPACT_ATOMS: atom_id res chain seq x y z
N MET A 1 -11.25 0.23 -13.34
CA MET A 1 -10.60 1.39 -13.98
C MET A 1 -9.68 0.96 -15.13
N PRO A 2 -8.67 0.08 -14.96
CA PRO A 2 -7.83 -0.35 -16.09
C PRO A 2 -8.62 -0.97 -17.24
N SER A 3 -9.60 -1.83 -16.93
CA SER A 3 -10.49 -2.46 -17.92
C SER A 3 -11.33 -1.49 -18.77
N VAL A 4 -11.58 -0.28 -18.25
CA VAL A 4 -12.40 0.73 -18.94
C VAL A 4 -11.51 1.70 -19.73
N MET A 5 -10.32 2.03 -19.22
CA MET A 5 -9.44 3.04 -19.81
C MET A 5 -8.45 2.48 -20.83
N LEU A 6 -8.16 1.18 -20.78
CA LEU A 6 -7.12 0.53 -21.58
C LEU A 6 -7.70 -0.61 -22.42
N PRO A 7 -7.14 -0.87 -23.62
CA PRO A 7 -7.54 -2.02 -24.42
C PRO A 7 -7.44 -3.32 -23.62
N SER A 8 -8.49 -4.16 -23.70
CA SER A 8 -8.48 -5.51 -23.14
C SER A 8 -8.00 -6.52 -24.19
N ALA A 9 -7.36 -7.60 -23.73
CA ALA A 9 -6.99 -8.69 -24.61
C ALA A 9 -8.21 -9.51 -25.07
N ASN A 10 -9.31 -9.48 -24.31
CA ASN A 10 -10.54 -10.22 -24.61
C ASN A 10 -11.78 -9.39 -24.19
N VAL A 11 -12.87 -9.49 -24.94
CA VAL A 11 -14.13 -8.75 -24.71
C VAL A 11 -14.82 -9.26 -23.44
N ASP A 12 -14.72 -10.56 -23.14
CA ASP A 12 -15.31 -11.20 -21.96
C ASP A 12 -14.62 -10.79 -20.64
N THR A 13 -13.37 -10.31 -20.70
CA THR A 13 -12.61 -9.90 -19.52
C THR A 13 -13.29 -8.75 -18.78
N ASN A 14 -14.00 -7.86 -19.48
CA ASN A 14 -14.64 -6.70 -18.85
C ASN A 14 -15.78 -7.11 -17.92
N ALA A 15 -16.60 -8.08 -18.34
CA ALA A 15 -17.69 -8.62 -17.53
C ALA A 15 -17.16 -9.34 -16.28
N ILE A 16 -16.12 -10.16 -16.44
CA ILE A 16 -15.46 -10.85 -15.33
C ILE A 16 -14.87 -9.85 -14.32
N VAL A 17 -14.16 -8.82 -14.80
CA VAL A 17 -13.57 -7.78 -13.95
C VAL A 17 -14.67 -6.99 -13.22
N ALA A 18 -15.79 -6.70 -13.88
CA ALA A 18 -16.94 -6.03 -13.25
C ALA A 18 -17.55 -6.88 -12.14
N LEU A 19 -17.71 -8.19 -12.36
CA LEU A 19 -18.19 -9.13 -11.34
C LEU A 19 -17.24 -9.20 -10.14
N ILE A 20 -15.93 -9.33 -10.37
CA ILE A 20 -14.92 -9.33 -9.29
C ILE A 20 -14.98 -8.00 -8.52
N ALA A 21 -15.12 -6.87 -9.21
CA ALA A 21 -15.23 -5.57 -8.56
C ALA A 21 -16.51 -5.45 -7.71
N LEU A 22 -17.63 -5.99 -8.19
CA LEU A 22 -18.89 -6.04 -7.44
C LEU A 22 -18.76 -6.90 -6.18
N VAL A 23 -18.17 -8.10 -6.30
CA VAL A 23 -17.91 -8.99 -5.16
C VAL A 23 -17.00 -8.31 -4.14
N ALA A 24 -15.92 -7.66 -4.58
CA ALA A 24 -15.02 -6.91 -3.70
C ALA A 24 -15.73 -5.73 -3.01
N ALA A 25 -16.64 -5.04 -3.71
CA ALA A 25 -17.44 -3.96 -3.14
C ALA A 25 -18.42 -4.46 -2.08
N VAL A 26 -19.15 -5.56 -2.36
CA VAL A 26 -20.05 -6.19 -1.40
C VAL A 26 -19.28 -6.71 -0.19
N PHE A 27 -18.13 -7.37 -0.40
CA PHE A 27 -17.26 -7.83 0.68
C PHE A 27 -16.80 -6.66 1.57
N THR A 28 -16.34 -5.57 0.96
CA THR A 28 -15.93 -4.36 1.70
C THR A 28 -17.11 -3.79 2.48
N PHE A 29 -18.29 -3.72 1.88
CA PHE A 29 -19.50 -3.24 2.55
C PHE A 29 -19.85 -4.10 3.78
N VAL A 30 -19.83 -5.43 3.63
CA VAL A 30 -20.10 -6.37 4.73
C VAL A 30 -19.08 -6.21 5.87
N GLU A 31 -17.79 -6.06 5.56
CA GLU A 31 -16.74 -5.87 6.57
C GLU A 31 -16.91 -4.54 7.35
N TYR A 32 -17.33 -3.47 6.68
CA TYR A 32 -17.61 -2.19 7.35
C TYR A 32 -18.91 -2.20 8.15
N TYR A 33 -19.92 -2.96 7.71
CA TYR A 33 -21.22 -3.07 8.40
C TYR A 33 -21.20 -4.05 9.59
N SER A 34 -20.33 -5.07 9.55
CA SER A 34 -20.24 -6.08 10.60
C SER A 34 -19.78 -5.51 11.95
N LYS A 35 -20.33 -6.05 13.05
CA LYS A 35 -19.86 -5.77 14.41
C LYS A 35 -18.51 -6.44 14.70
N TYR A 36 -18.23 -7.57 14.06
CA TYR A 36 -16.99 -8.33 14.18
C TYR A 36 -16.41 -8.53 12.77
N PRO A 37 -15.51 -7.62 12.33
CA PRO A 37 -14.86 -7.76 11.03
C PRO A 37 -13.90 -8.95 11.03
N SER A 38 -13.61 -9.49 9.86
CA SER A 38 -12.74 -10.67 9.72
C SER A 38 -11.35 -10.33 9.17
N LEU A 39 -11.26 -9.37 8.25
CA LEU A 39 -10.06 -9.10 7.46
C LEU A 39 -9.69 -7.61 7.40
N VAL A 40 -10.67 -6.71 7.46
CA VAL A 40 -10.41 -5.27 7.33
C VAL A 40 -9.82 -4.72 8.62
N GLU A 41 -8.50 -4.63 8.65
CA GLU A 41 -7.77 -3.96 9.72
C GLU A 41 -7.87 -2.43 9.60
N PHE A 42 -7.73 -1.77 10.75
CA PHE A 42 -7.75 -0.32 10.91
C PHE A 42 -9.04 0.32 10.40
N ARG A 43 -10.19 -0.36 10.51
CA ARG A 43 -11.50 0.13 10.08
C ARG A 43 -11.80 1.54 10.58
N ASP A 44 -11.62 1.77 11.88
CA ASP A 44 -11.89 3.02 12.56
C ASP A 44 -10.61 3.88 12.68
N ALA A 45 -9.77 3.84 11.64
CA ALA A 45 -8.56 4.64 11.50
C ALA A 45 -8.65 5.56 10.27
N PRO A 46 -9.32 6.73 10.39
CA PRO A 46 -9.52 7.64 9.26
C PRO A 46 -8.24 8.00 8.48
N PRO A 47 -7.10 8.38 9.10
CA PRO A 47 -5.91 8.74 8.32
C PRO A 47 -5.33 7.55 7.58
N PHE A 48 -5.42 6.34 8.13
CA PHE A 48 -4.88 5.14 7.50
C PHE A 48 -5.70 4.76 6.25
N ASN A 49 -7.03 4.66 6.38
CA ASN A 49 -7.89 4.24 5.27
C ASN A 49 -7.98 5.30 4.16
N ARG A 50 -8.10 6.59 4.52
CA ARG A 50 -8.21 7.68 3.54
C ARG A 50 -6.96 7.80 2.68
N VAL A 51 -5.77 7.71 3.29
CA VAL A 51 -4.50 7.78 2.56
C VAL A 51 -4.30 6.55 1.69
N ARG A 52 -4.62 5.35 2.17
CA ARG A 52 -4.56 4.11 1.37
C ARG A 52 -5.48 4.16 0.15
N PHE A 53 -6.73 4.61 0.34
CA PHE A 53 -7.66 4.73 -0.76
C PHE A 53 -7.20 5.76 -1.80
N ALA A 54 -6.85 6.98 -1.35
CA ALA A 54 -6.40 8.04 -2.25
C ALA A 54 -5.15 7.63 -3.03
N SER A 55 -4.15 7.06 -2.36
CA SER A 55 -2.92 6.60 -3.01
C SER A 55 -3.15 5.51 -4.04
N LEU A 56 -3.97 4.50 -3.73
CA LEU A 56 -4.31 3.44 -4.68
C LEU A 56 -5.05 4.01 -5.90
N LEU A 57 -6.03 4.90 -5.67
CA LEU A 57 -6.79 5.55 -6.73
C LEU A 57 -5.88 6.36 -7.66
N PHE A 58 -5.03 7.24 -7.11
CA PHE A 58 -4.11 8.05 -7.90
C PHE A 58 -3.07 7.20 -8.64
N THR A 59 -2.57 6.13 -8.01
CA THR A 59 -1.62 5.20 -8.64
C THR A 59 -2.24 4.55 -9.86
N VAL A 60 -3.41 3.92 -9.71
CA VAL A 60 -4.08 3.22 -10.81
C VAL A 60 -4.47 4.21 -11.91
N PHE A 61 -4.99 5.39 -11.55
CA PHE A 61 -5.38 6.42 -12.51
C PHE A 61 -4.19 6.90 -13.35
N LEU A 62 -3.11 7.35 -12.70
CA LEU A 62 -1.93 7.88 -13.39
C LEU A 62 -1.22 6.81 -14.22
N LEU A 63 -1.15 5.57 -13.74
CA LEU A 63 -0.66 4.45 -14.54
C LEU A 63 -1.54 4.21 -15.76
N CYS A 64 -2.86 4.18 -15.62
CA CYS A 64 -3.77 4.08 -16.76
C CYS A 64 -3.54 5.22 -17.77
N THR A 65 -3.36 6.46 -17.30
CA THR A 65 -3.06 7.61 -18.16
C THR A 65 -1.74 7.44 -18.93
N ILE A 66 -0.67 6.93 -18.30
CA ILE A 66 0.60 6.65 -18.97
C ILE A 66 0.42 5.59 -20.08
N PHE A 67 -0.20 4.45 -19.75
CA PHE A 67 -0.39 3.37 -20.71
C PHE A 67 -1.37 3.73 -21.83
N GLN A 68 -2.40 4.54 -21.54
CA GLN A 68 -3.34 5.04 -22.53
C GLN A 68 -2.63 5.93 -23.58
N GLY A 69 -1.58 6.64 -23.17
CA GLY A 69 -0.75 7.45 -24.07
C GLY A 69 -0.08 6.66 -25.20
N GLN A 70 -0.02 5.32 -25.12
CA GLN A 70 0.45 4.47 -26.22
C GLN A 70 -0.56 4.32 -27.35
N PHE A 71 -1.85 4.49 -27.06
CA PHE A 71 -2.95 4.23 -27.99
C PHE A 71 -3.66 5.53 -28.40
N ALA A 72 -3.80 6.46 -27.47
CA ALA A 72 -4.45 7.76 -27.67
C ALA A 72 -3.62 8.87 -27.00
N PRO A 73 -2.57 9.39 -27.66
CA PRO A 73 -1.74 10.46 -27.12
C PRO A 73 -2.54 11.76 -26.97
N THR A 74 -2.58 12.32 -25.77
CA THR A 74 -3.19 13.62 -25.45
C THR A 74 -2.20 14.48 -24.69
N THR A 75 -2.52 15.77 -24.48
CA THR A 75 -1.68 16.66 -23.65
C THR A 75 -1.51 16.09 -22.24
N LEU A 76 -2.58 15.54 -21.66
CA LEU A 76 -2.55 14.94 -20.33
C LEU A 76 -1.65 13.69 -20.29
N THR A 77 -1.76 12.78 -21.26
CA THR A 77 -0.96 11.55 -21.26
C THR A 77 0.54 11.84 -21.46
N LYS A 78 0.86 12.84 -22.32
CA LYS A 78 2.23 13.32 -22.49
C LYS A 78 2.78 13.98 -21.22
N PHE A 79 2.00 14.81 -20.55
CA PHE A 79 2.40 15.48 -19.32
C PHE A 79 2.68 14.49 -18.19
N VAL A 80 1.75 13.56 -17.92
CA VAL A 80 1.93 12.52 -16.90
C VAL A 80 3.10 11.60 -17.26
N GLY A 81 3.23 11.22 -18.54
CA GLY A 81 4.35 10.44 -19.04
C GLY A 81 5.70 11.14 -18.84
N ALA A 82 5.78 12.46 -19.08
CA ALA A 82 6.99 13.24 -18.88
C ALA A 82 7.39 13.33 -17.40
N ILE A 83 6.44 13.55 -16.49
CA ILE A 83 6.71 13.51 -15.04
C ILE A 83 7.20 12.12 -14.65
N GLY A 84 6.50 11.06 -15.07
CA GLY A 84 6.90 9.69 -14.80
C GLY A 84 8.32 9.40 -15.28
N ALA A 85 8.66 9.83 -16.51
CA ALA A 85 9.99 9.64 -17.08
C ALA A 85 11.07 10.40 -16.30
N LEU A 86 10.84 11.68 -15.97
CA LEU A 86 11.77 12.48 -15.18
C LEU A 86 12.07 11.81 -13.83
N ILE A 87 11.02 11.46 -13.09
CA ILE A 87 11.17 10.82 -11.79
C ILE A 87 11.81 9.43 -11.92
N GLY A 88 11.41 8.67 -12.94
CA GLY A 88 11.99 7.39 -13.26
C GLY A 88 13.49 7.49 -13.46
N HIS A 89 13.97 8.48 -14.22
CA HIS A 89 15.41 8.70 -14.42
C HIS A 89 16.13 9.16 -13.15
N VAL A 90 15.51 9.97 -12.31
CA VAL A 90 16.10 10.41 -11.03
C VAL A 90 16.30 9.23 -10.08
N ILE A 91 15.38 8.26 -10.08
CA ILE A 91 15.41 7.11 -9.18
C ILE A 91 16.15 5.93 -9.82
N ASP A 92 16.36 5.89 -11.14
CA ASP A 92 17.06 4.81 -11.86
C ASP A 92 18.60 4.92 -11.72
N PHE A 93 19.11 4.57 -10.56
CA PHE A 93 20.52 4.31 -10.30
C PHE A 93 20.74 2.83 -9.91
N PRO A 94 21.97 2.29 -9.99
CA PRO A 94 22.22 0.87 -9.72
C PRO A 94 21.61 0.40 -8.39
N PHE A 95 20.88 -0.72 -8.44
CA PHE A 95 20.19 -1.35 -7.31
C PHE A 95 19.02 -0.56 -6.70
N SER A 96 18.60 0.54 -7.30
CA SER A 96 17.37 1.22 -6.87
C SER A 96 16.13 0.38 -7.18
N PRO A 97 14.99 0.62 -6.50
CA PRO A 97 13.74 -0.08 -6.79
C PRO A 97 13.28 0.09 -8.25
N VAL A 98 13.43 1.29 -8.82
CA VAL A 98 13.07 1.56 -10.22
C VAL A 98 14.01 0.83 -11.18
N ASN A 99 15.31 0.83 -10.89
CA ASN A 99 16.30 0.10 -11.68
C ASN A 99 15.99 -1.41 -11.70
N LEU A 100 15.66 -1.98 -10.54
CA LEU A 100 15.30 -3.39 -10.42
C LEU A 100 14.03 -3.73 -11.22
N VAL A 101 13.04 -2.83 -11.26
CA VAL A 101 11.84 -3.01 -12.11
C VAL A 101 12.20 -3.00 -13.59
N VAL A 102 13.04 -2.07 -14.03
CA VAL A 102 13.48 -2.01 -15.44
C VAL A 102 14.25 -3.29 -15.81
N ASN A 103 15.07 -3.81 -14.91
CA ASN A 103 15.84 -5.05 -15.11
C ASN A 103 14.98 -6.34 -15.12
N MET A 104 13.67 -6.25 -14.86
CA MET A 104 12.75 -7.36 -15.06
C MET A 104 12.42 -7.59 -16.54
N LEU A 105 12.63 -6.57 -17.38
CA LEU A 105 12.37 -6.67 -18.81
C LEU A 105 13.41 -7.59 -19.48
N PRO A 106 13.02 -8.30 -20.56
CA PRO A 106 13.97 -9.06 -21.36
C PRO A 106 15.09 -8.17 -21.94
N GLU A 107 16.28 -8.73 -22.13
CA GLU A 107 17.44 -8.00 -22.68
C GLU A 107 17.18 -7.40 -24.08
N HIS A 108 16.25 -8.01 -24.84
CA HIS A 108 15.83 -7.56 -26.17
C HIS A 108 14.60 -6.63 -26.15
N ALA A 109 14.19 -6.14 -24.98
CA ALA A 109 13.09 -5.19 -24.88
C ALA A 109 13.41 -3.89 -25.63
N SER A 110 12.44 -3.39 -26.39
CA SER A 110 12.63 -2.14 -27.14
C SER A 110 12.90 -0.96 -26.19
N ALA A 111 13.69 0.03 -26.65
CA ALA A 111 13.94 1.26 -25.89
C ALA A 111 12.64 1.98 -25.50
N LYS A 112 11.60 1.89 -26.34
CA LYS A 112 10.26 2.43 -26.06
C LYS A 112 9.62 1.73 -24.86
N SER A 113 9.68 0.41 -24.79
CA SER A 113 9.16 -0.38 -23.67
C SER A 113 9.92 -0.08 -22.37
N VAL A 114 11.25 0.00 -22.44
CA VAL A 114 12.10 0.34 -21.30
C VAL A 114 11.74 1.71 -20.73
N ASN A 115 11.59 2.73 -21.59
CA ASN A 115 11.22 4.07 -21.16
C ASN A 115 9.80 4.14 -20.58
N LEU A 116 8.85 3.39 -21.15
CA LEU A 116 7.49 3.30 -20.64
C LEU A 116 7.44 2.70 -19.23
N ILE A 117 8.12 1.57 -19.04
CA ILE A 117 8.16 0.87 -17.74
C ILE A 117 8.92 1.70 -16.71
N ARG A 118 10.02 2.34 -17.08
CA ARG A 118 10.72 3.30 -16.20
C ARG A 118 9.80 4.43 -15.76
N ALA A 119 9.02 5.01 -16.68
CA ALA A 119 8.09 6.09 -16.34
C ALA A 119 6.96 5.61 -15.40
N ALA A 120 6.42 4.42 -15.66
CA ALA A 120 5.39 3.80 -14.82
C ALA A 120 5.92 3.46 -13.41
N ALA A 121 7.12 2.91 -13.32
CA ALA A 121 7.80 2.63 -12.05
C ALA A 121 8.10 3.94 -11.29
N GLY A 122 8.59 4.97 -11.99
CA GLY A 122 8.88 6.28 -11.42
C GLY A 122 7.66 6.94 -10.79
N ILE A 123 6.54 7.03 -11.53
CA ILE A 123 5.32 7.67 -11.00
C ILE A 123 4.69 6.87 -9.86
N SER A 124 4.63 5.53 -9.96
CA SER A 124 4.01 4.70 -8.92
C SER A 124 4.84 4.69 -7.64
N TYR A 125 6.17 4.68 -7.76
CA TYR A 125 7.07 4.78 -6.62
C TYR A 125 7.04 6.18 -5.99
N LEU A 126 6.95 7.26 -6.78
CA LEU A 126 6.74 8.60 -6.23
C LEU A 126 5.46 8.67 -5.38
N ILE A 127 4.35 8.13 -5.89
CA ILE A 127 3.09 8.12 -5.14
C ILE A 127 3.26 7.33 -3.85
N SER A 128 3.98 6.21 -3.84
CA SER A 128 4.23 5.44 -2.61
C SER A 128 5.00 6.26 -1.56
N LEU A 129 6.02 7.02 -1.97
CA LEU A 129 6.78 7.91 -1.09
C LEU A 129 5.92 9.07 -0.57
N LEU A 130 5.16 9.73 -1.44
CA LEU A 130 4.25 10.81 -1.06
C LEU A 130 3.16 10.32 -0.12
N THR A 131 2.67 9.09 -0.32
CA THR A 131 1.68 8.43 0.54
C THR A 131 2.23 8.23 1.94
N LEU A 132 3.46 7.72 2.06
CA LEU A 132 4.10 7.54 3.36
C LEU A 132 4.33 8.89 4.06
N ALA A 133 4.81 9.89 3.33
CA ALA A 133 5.00 11.25 3.85
C ALA A 133 3.68 11.87 4.32
N ALA A 134 2.63 11.81 3.50
CA ALA A 134 1.30 12.31 3.84
C ALA A 134 0.72 11.59 5.07
N PHE A 135 0.89 10.27 5.17
CA PHE A 135 0.47 9.50 6.33
C PHE A 135 1.17 9.99 7.60
N LEU A 136 2.49 10.16 7.58
CA LEU A 136 3.27 10.67 8.71
C LEU A 136 2.84 12.10 9.11
N VAL A 137 2.59 12.98 8.14
CA VAL A 137 2.13 14.35 8.39
C VAL A 137 0.74 14.33 9.04
N LEU A 138 -0.22 13.58 8.51
CA LEU A 138 -1.56 13.46 9.08
C LEU A 138 -1.53 12.88 10.49
N LEU A 139 -0.68 11.88 10.73
CA LEU A 139 -0.43 11.33 12.05
C LEU A 139 0.05 12.39 13.05
N ARG A 140 0.90 13.33 12.62
CA ARG A 140 1.39 14.42 13.48
C ARG A 140 0.33 15.49 13.70
N LEU A 141 -0.37 15.93 12.65
CA LEU A 141 -1.34 17.02 12.71
C LEU A 141 -2.65 16.62 13.41
N GLN A 142 -3.17 15.42 13.14
CA GLN A 142 -4.46 14.97 13.67
C GLN A 142 -4.34 14.26 15.03
N GLY A 143 -3.12 14.05 15.52
CA GLY A 143 -2.89 13.36 16.79
C GLY A 143 -3.34 11.88 16.80
N TRP A 144 -3.75 11.29 15.67
CA TRP A 144 -4.32 9.94 15.64
C TRP A 144 -3.33 8.87 16.11
N PRO A 145 -3.71 7.94 17.00
CA PRO A 145 -5.04 7.81 17.59
C PRO A 145 -5.22 8.82 18.73
N SER A 146 -6.38 9.50 18.76
CA SER A 146 -6.67 10.49 19.79
C SER A 146 -6.75 9.84 21.18
N ALA A 147 -6.33 10.56 22.22
CA ALA A 147 -6.51 10.14 23.61
C ALA A 147 -8.00 10.04 24.00
N ASP A 148 -8.85 10.84 23.36
CA ASP A 148 -10.26 11.00 23.72
C ASP A 148 -11.16 9.92 23.08
N THR A 149 -10.69 9.25 22.02
CA THR A 149 -11.44 8.18 21.37
C THR A 149 -10.82 6.84 21.73
N PRO A 150 -11.53 5.96 22.46
CA PRO A 150 -10.99 4.65 22.82
C PRO A 150 -10.72 3.82 21.57
N PHE A 151 -9.45 3.53 21.30
CA PHE A 151 -9.05 2.63 20.21
C PHE A 151 -9.38 1.19 20.60
N ASN A 152 -10.41 0.62 19.98
CA ASN A 152 -10.76 -0.79 20.17
C ASN A 152 -9.85 -1.66 19.31
N VAL A 153 -8.90 -2.35 19.97
CA VAL A 153 -7.91 -3.22 19.33
C VAL A 153 -8.59 -4.37 18.58
N TRP A 154 -9.60 -5.02 19.15
CA TRP A 154 -10.28 -6.17 18.52
C TRP A 154 -10.99 -5.79 17.23
N VAL A 155 -11.63 -4.62 17.21
CA VAL A 155 -12.35 -4.14 16.02
C VAL A 155 -11.39 -3.67 14.94
N ASN A 156 -10.26 -3.06 15.32
CA ASN A 156 -9.30 -2.52 14.36
C ASN A 156 -8.20 -3.51 13.97
N LEU A 157 -8.03 -4.60 14.69
CA LEU A 157 -7.05 -5.64 14.41
C LEU A 157 -7.72 -7.01 14.62
N PRO A 158 -8.69 -7.40 13.79
CA PRO A 158 -9.45 -8.65 13.98
C PRO A 158 -8.60 -9.91 13.87
N THR A 159 -7.48 -9.85 13.15
CA THR A 159 -6.49 -10.93 13.01
C THR A 159 -5.54 -11.03 14.20
N PHE A 160 -5.58 -10.06 15.12
CA PHE A 160 -4.73 -9.99 16.29
C PHE A 160 -5.55 -10.37 17.53
N ASP A 161 -5.20 -11.49 18.17
CA ASP A 161 -5.81 -11.90 19.44
C ASP A 161 -5.04 -11.30 20.64
N PRO A 162 -5.56 -10.25 21.31
CA PRO A 162 -4.92 -9.67 22.49
C PRO A 162 -5.02 -10.56 23.74
N SER A 163 -5.80 -11.66 23.73
CA SER A 163 -5.93 -12.59 24.87
C SER A 163 -4.87 -13.69 24.91
N THR A 164 -4.22 -14.00 23.78
CA THR A 164 -3.12 -14.98 23.73
C THR A 164 -1.79 -14.36 24.18
N GLY A 165 -1.22 -14.85 25.29
CA GLY A 165 0.13 -14.48 25.72
C GLY A 165 0.25 -13.18 26.56
N SER A 166 1.37 -13.05 27.27
CA SER A 166 1.49 -12.15 28.43
C SER A 166 1.66 -10.66 28.10
N ASP A 167 2.07 -10.28 26.87
CA ASP A 167 2.19 -8.85 26.53
C ASP A 167 1.75 -8.47 25.10
N VAL A 168 0.56 -7.89 25.02
CA VAL A 168 0.01 -7.24 23.82
C VAL A 168 0.93 -6.15 23.26
N VAL A 169 1.59 -5.37 24.13
CA VAL A 169 2.43 -4.23 23.72
C VAL A 169 3.69 -4.73 23.01
N ALA A 170 4.38 -5.72 23.57
CA ALA A 170 5.54 -6.35 22.94
C ALA A 170 5.20 -6.95 21.56
N ARG A 171 4.06 -7.64 21.44
CA ARG A 171 3.61 -8.22 20.16
C ARG A 171 3.31 -7.15 19.11
N LEU A 172 2.54 -6.12 19.45
CA LEU A 172 2.26 -5.00 18.54
C LEU A 172 3.56 -4.30 18.07
N ARG A 173 4.56 -4.16 18.94
CA ARG A 173 5.87 -3.62 18.56
C ARG A 173 6.60 -4.53 17.59
N ARG A 174 6.70 -5.82 17.91
CA ARG A 174 7.39 -6.82 17.08
C ARG A 174 6.75 -6.90 15.70
N ASP A 175 5.44 -7.07 15.63
CA ASP A 175 4.72 -7.19 14.37
C ASP A 175 4.80 -5.86 13.59
N GLY A 176 4.80 -4.73 14.29
CA GLY A 176 5.06 -3.42 13.69
C GLY A 176 6.45 -3.31 13.06
N TYR A 177 7.50 -3.84 13.69
CA TYR A 177 8.84 -3.90 13.10
C TYR A 177 8.88 -4.83 11.87
N VAL A 178 8.26 -6.00 11.95
CA VAL A 178 8.19 -6.93 10.81
C VAL A 178 7.54 -6.25 9.60
N ASN A 179 6.42 -5.55 9.80
CA ASN A 179 5.74 -4.82 8.73
C ASN A 179 6.61 -3.69 8.14
N ILE A 180 7.38 -2.96 8.96
CA ILE A 180 8.31 -1.92 8.48
C ILE A 180 9.45 -2.54 7.66
N ILE A 181 10.05 -3.62 8.15
CA ILE A 181 11.15 -4.31 7.46
C ILE A 181 10.66 -4.86 6.12
N LEU A 182 9.50 -5.53 6.11
CA LEU A 182 8.88 -6.02 4.87
C LEU A 182 8.53 -4.86 3.93
N GLY A 183 7.94 -3.78 4.43
CA GLY A 183 7.65 -2.57 3.66
C GLY A 183 8.90 -1.96 3.03
N PHE A 184 10.04 -2.00 3.70
CA PHE A 184 11.31 -1.53 3.14
C PHE A 184 11.88 -2.48 2.08
N THR A 185 11.76 -3.78 2.33
CA THR A 185 12.50 -4.81 1.58
C THR A 185 11.77 -5.24 0.31
N LEU A 186 10.43 -5.24 0.32
CA LEU A 186 9.61 -5.71 -0.81
C LEU A 186 9.74 -4.94 -2.13
N PRO A 187 9.95 -3.61 -2.17
CA PRO A 187 10.22 -2.91 -3.43
C PRO A 187 11.43 -3.46 -4.19
N PHE A 188 12.37 -4.08 -3.48
CA PHE A 188 13.56 -4.70 -4.04
C PHE A 188 13.35 -6.20 -4.32
N LEU A 189 12.70 -6.92 -3.41
CA LEU A 189 12.47 -8.36 -3.57
C LEU A 189 11.45 -8.69 -4.66
N LEU A 190 10.37 -7.92 -4.78
CA LEU A 190 9.31 -8.23 -5.74
C LEU A 190 9.81 -8.22 -7.19
N PRO A 191 10.56 -7.19 -7.66
CA PRO A 191 11.14 -7.22 -8.99
C PRO A 191 12.07 -8.41 -9.22
N LEU A 192 12.93 -8.70 -8.24
CA LEU A 192 13.86 -9.84 -8.32
C LEU A 192 13.13 -11.18 -8.42
N ALA A 193 12.08 -11.37 -7.62
CA ALA A 193 11.27 -12.59 -7.63
C ALA A 193 10.54 -12.75 -8.96
N ILE A 194 9.92 -11.68 -9.48
CA ILE A 194 9.19 -11.72 -10.75
C ILE A 194 10.16 -11.95 -11.93
N GLY A 195 11.29 -11.24 -11.96
CA GLY A 195 12.31 -11.42 -13.01
C GLY A 195 12.99 -12.79 -12.99
N SER A 196 13.06 -13.44 -11.82
CA SER A 196 13.54 -14.82 -11.70
C SER A 196 12.47 -15.82 -12.16
N ALA A 197 11.21 -15.61 -11.76
CA ALA A 197 10.09 -16.47 -12.16
C ALA A 197 9.85 -16.44 -13.68
N SER A 198 9.97 -15.28 -14.33
CA SER A 198 9.79 -15.14 -15.78
C SER A 198 10.88 -15.84 -16.61
N ARG A 199 12.02 -16.22 -16.01
CA ARG A 199 13.05 -17.04 -16.66
C ARG A 199 12.76 -18.54 -16.56
N LEU A 200 12.01 -18.96 -15.54
CA LEU A 200 11.70 -20.36 -15.24
C LEU A 200 10.34 -20.81 -15.79
N PHE A 201 9.40 -19.88 -15.95
CA PHE A 201 8.05 -20.12 -16.45
C PHE A 201 7.79 -19.30 -17.72
N THR A 202 6.71 -19.59 -18.44
CA THR A 202 6.24 -18.74 -19.55
C THR A 202 6.20 -17.28 -19.10
N PRO A 203 6.70 -16.33 -19.92
CA PRO A 203 6.76 -14.93 -19.53
C PRO A 203 5.39 -14.48 -19.02
N ILE A 204 5.33 -13.94 -17.81
CA ILE A 204 4.16 -13.17 -17.38
C ILE A 204 3.93 -12.16 -18.50
N ALA A 205 2.70 -12.04 -18.97
CA ALA A 205 2.38 -11.24 -20.14
C ALA A 205 2.47 -9.74 -19.80
N LEU A 206 3.71 -9.28 -19.61
CA LEU A 206 4.09 -7.90 -19.31
C LEU A 206 3.80 -6.98 -20.51
N ASP A 207 3.48 -7.56 -21.66
CA ASP A 207 3.09 -6.85 -22.88
C ASP A 207 1.68 -6.26 -22.80
N TYR A 208 0.82 -6.75 -21.88
CA TYR A 208 -0.54 -6.24 -21.74
C TYR A 208 -0.59 -5.04 -20.78
N PRO A 209 -1.12 -3.88 -21.22
CA PRO A 209 -1.19 -2.66 -20.41
C PRO A 209 -1.92 -2.84 -19.08
N GLN A 210 -3.02 -3.60 -19.05
CA GLN A 210 -3.79 -3.82 -17.82
C GLN A 210 -3.00 -4.62 -16.78
N THR A 211 -2.29 -5.67 -17.22
CA THR A 211 -1.40 -6.47 -16.37
C THR A 211 -0.29 -5.60 -15.79
N MET A 212 0.28 -4.70 -16.60
CA MET A 212 1.31 -3.76 -16.15
C MET A 212 0.82 -2.75 -15.13
N VAL A 213 -0.36 -2.17 -15.33
CA VAL A 213 -0.96 -1.27 -14.33
C VAL A 213 -1.09 -1.98 -13.00
N TRP A 214 -1.62 -3.21 -12.97
CA TRP A 214 -1.77 -3.96 -11.72
C TRP A 214 -0.43 -4.39 -11.10
N THR A 215 0.52 -4.81 -11.93
CA THR A 215 1.87 -5.19 -11.46
C THR A 215 2.55 -4.01 -10.76
N MET A 216 2.58 -2.84 -11.41
CA MET A 216 3.18 -1.63 -10.84
C MET A 216 2.41 -1.13 -9.63
N THR A 217 1.07 -1.24 -9.65
CA THR A 217 0.22 -0.87 -8.50
C THR A 217 0.55 -1.75 -7.30
N ILE A 218 0.59 -3.08 -7.45
CA ILE A 218 0.90 -4.01 -6.37
C ILE A 218 2.32 -3.76 -5.85
N TRP A 219 3.29 -3.64 -6.76
CA TRP A 219 4.69 -3.41 -6.42
C TRP A 219 4.89 -2.13 -5.59
N ALA A 220 4.24 -1.03 -5.94
CA ALA A 220 4.38 0.23 -5.22
C ALA A 220 3.48 0.32 -3.96
N PHE A 221 2.26 -0.21 -4.02
CA PHE A 221 1.24 -0.04 -2.98
C PHE A 221 1.37 -1.00 -1.80
N LEU A 222 1.79 -2.24 -2.05
CA LEU A 222 1.92 -3.25 -1.00
C LEU A 222 3.00 -2.86 0.03
N PRO A 223 4.22 -2.45 -0.38
CA PRO A 223 5.25 -2.00 0.55
C PRO A 223 4.82 -0.81 1.42
N VAL A 224 4.23 0.23 0.82
CA VAL A 224 3.77 1.41 1.58
C VAL A 224 2.63 1.05 2.54
N SER A 225 1.73 0.14 2.16
CA SER A 225 0.68 -0.34 3.05
C SER A 225 1.25 -1.05 4.28
N LEU A 226 2.29 -1.86 4.12
CA LEU A 226 2.97 -2.51 5.25
C LEU A 226 3.71 -1.49 6.12
N PHE A 227 4.39 -0.51 5.52
CA PHE A 227 5.01 0.59 6.28
C PHE A 227 4.00 1.33 7.16
N MET A 228 2.89 1.78 6.56
CA MET A 228 1.84 2.48 7.30
C MET A 228 1.27 1.60 8.41
N ARG A 229 1.06 0.31 8.14
CA ARG A 229 0.55 -0.67 9.12
C ARG A 229 1.51 -0.81 10.29
N GLY A 230 2.81 -0.98 10.01
CA GLY A 230 3.82 -1.11 11.05
C GLY A 230 3.99 0.15 11.90
N ILE A 231 3.92 1.34 11.29
CA ILE A 231 3.91 2.63 12.00
C ILE A 231 2.67 2.74 12.90
N ALA A 232 1.48 2.40 12.38
CA ALA A 232 0.24 2.45 13.13
C ALA A 232 0.26 1.50 14.33
N MET A 233 0.69 0.24 14.15
CA MET A 233 0.83 -0.73 15.24
C MET A 233 1.76 -0.25 16.35
N ARG A 234 2.93 0.30 15.99
CA ARG A 234 3.88 0.82 16.98
C ARG A 234 3.32 2.01 17.75
N ARG A 235 2.55 2.87 17.09
CA ARG A 235 1.88 4.00 17.75
C ARG A 235 0.75 3.55 18.68
N ILE A 236 0.00 2.51 18.31
CA ILE A 236 -0.99 1.91 19.22
C ILE A 236 -0.29 1.32 20.44
N ALA A 237 0.83 0.62 20.24
CA ALA A 237 1.61 0.04 21.33
C ALA A 237 2.11 1.11 22.32
N SER A 238 2.59 2.27 21.85
CA SER A 238 3.01 3.36 22.74
C SER A 238 1.85 3.95 23.53
N MET A 239 0.70 4.17 22.88
CA MET A 239 -0.52 4.66 23.55
C MET A 239 -1.01 3.71 24.65
N VAL A 240 -1.04 2.40 24.37
CA VAL A 240 -1.44 1.38 25.37
C VAL A 240 -0.47 1.38 26.55
N GLN A 241 0.83 1.50 26.29
CA GLN A 241 1.83 1.59 27.35
C GLN A 241 1.66 2.84 28.21
N GLU A 242 1.42 4.00 27.60
CA GLU A 242 1.17 5.26 28.30
C GLU A 242 -0.12 5.19 29.14
N LYS A 243 -1.19 4.61 28.61
CA LYS A 243 -2.45 4.42 29.34
C LYS A 243 -2.25 3.52 30.56
N ARG A 244 -1.52 2.41 30.43
CA ARG A 244 -1.17 1.52 31.56
C ARG A 244 -0.40 2.27 32.65
N LYS A 245 0.62 3.07 32.28
CA LYS A 245 1.39 3.89 33.22
C LYS A 245 0.52 4.90 33.97
N ARG A 246 -0.36 5.61 33.26
CA ARG A 246 -1.29 6.58 33.86
C ARG A 246 -2.26 5.91 34.83
N THR A 247 -2.83 4.76 34.47
CA THR A 247 -3.73 4.00 35.36
C THR A 247 -3.01 3.51 36.61
N ALA A 248 -1.77 3.00 36.50
CA ALA A 248 -0.97 2.58 37.64
C ALA A 248 -0.69 3.76 38.60
N ALA A 249 -0.25 4.90 38.08
CA ALA A 249 0.00 6.10 38.88
C ALA A 249 -1.29 6.64 39.56
N LEU A 250 -2.44 6.54 38.91
CA LEU A 250 -3.74 6.90 39.50
C LEU A 250 -4.14 5.93 40.63
N ALA A 251 -3.86 4.64 40.48
CA ALA A 251 -4.12 3.63 41.51
C ALA A 251 -3.24 3.85 42.74
N GLU A 252 -1.94 4.14 42.55
CA GLU A 252 -1.02 4.50 43.65
C GLU A 252 -1.52 5.73 44.41
N ARG A 253 -1.88 6.82 43.70
CA ARG A 253 -2.42 8.03 44.33
C ARG A 253 -3.70 7.79 45.13
N LYS A 254 -4.61 6.94 44.64
CA LYS A 254 -5.83 6.56 45.38
C LYS A 254 -5.51 5.68 46.58
N GLY A 255 -4.54 4.78 46.48
CA GLY A 255 -4.06 3.96 47.59
C GLY A 255 -3.46 4.81 48.72
N PHE A 256 -2.67 5.84 48.39
CA PHE A 256 -2.14 6.81 49.36
C PHE A 256 -3.19 7.74 49.97
N SER A 257 -4.37 7.89 49.35
CA SER A 257 -5.47 8.72 49.87
C SER A 257 -6.39 7.97 50.84
N LEU A 258 -6.27 6.66 50.94
CA LEU A 258 -7.11 5.78 51.75
C LEU A 258 -6.35 5.15 52.94
N ALA A 259 -5.07 5.48 53.10
CA ALA A 259 -4.20 5.10 54.22
C ALA A 259 -3.89 6.34 55.07
#